data_AF-A0A6B3W8Y3-F1
#
_entry.id   AF-A0A6B3W8Y3-F1
#
_cell.length_a   1.000
_cell.length_b   1.000
_cell.length_c   1.000
_cell.angle_alpha   90.00
_cell.angle_beta   90.00
_cell.angle_gamma   90.00
#
_symmetry.space_group_name_H-M   'P 1'
#
loop_
_entity.id
_entity.type
_entity.pdbx_description
1 polymer ?
#
loop_
_entity_poly.entity_id
_entity_poly.type
_entity_poly.pdbx_seq_one_letter_code
_entity_poly.pdbx_strand_id
1 'polypeptide(L)'
;MRTSQGGFTLIELVIVIVILGILAAVAVPRYLDLTTEAERATCDGIFGALNSTAAIGIADPLGGGGVGNLPDPAYIDTNTIKDGWAITSTGTCDFVVEVGGEACPQNPLTVSDNLCDDA
;
A
#
# COMPACT_ATOMS: atom_id res chain seq x y z
N MET A 1 2.36 -58.44 4.24
CA MET A 1 1.27 -57.88 5.07
C MET A 1 0.48 -56.91 4.20
N ARG A 2 -0.79 -57.19 3.94
CA ARG A 2 -1.64 -56.34 3.09
C ARG A 2 -2.17 -55.23 4.00
N THR A 3 -1.67 -54.02 3.84
CA THR A 3 -2.15 -52.86 4.58
C THR A 3 -3.55 -52.52 4.07
N SER A 4 -4.55 -52.56 4.94
CA SER A 4 -5.90 -52.12 4.58
C SER A 4 -5.85 -50.62 4.26
N GLN A 5 -5.97 -50.27 2.98
CA GLN A 5 -6.31 -48.90 2.59
C GLN A 5 -7.73 -48.62 3.10
N GLY A 6 -7.83 -47.88 4.21
CA GLY A 6 -9.10 -47.32 4.66
C GLY A 6 -9.54 -46.26 3.67
N GLY A 7 -10.66 -46.50 2.99
CA GLY A 7 -11.28 -45.48 2.13
C GLY A 7 -11.85 -44.34 2.97
N PHE A 8 -11.73 -43.12 2.47
CA PHE A 8 -12.37 -41.92 3.05
C PHE A 8 -13.89 -42.09 2.98
N THR A 9 -14.60 -41.82 4.07
CA THR A 9 -16.05 -41.95 4.06
C THR A 9 -16.69 -40.70 3.43
N LEU A 10 -17.80 -40.84 2.71
CA LEU A 10 -18.52 -39.68 2.14
C LEU A 10 -18.92 -38.68 3.23
N ILE A 11 -19.31 -39.18 4.40
CA ILE A 11 -19.71 -38.34 5.53
C ILE A 11 -18.54 -37.51 6.09
N GLU A 12 -17.33 -38.07 6.08
CA GLU A 12 -16.12 -37.38 6.54
C GLU A 12 -15.78 -36.20 5.62
N LEU A 13 -15.95 -36.35 4.31
CA LEU A 13 -15.77 -35.25 3.37
C LEU A 13 -16.86 -34.17 3.53
N VAL A 14 -18.11 -34.57 3.77
CA VAL A 14 -19.22 -33.63 4.01
C VAL A 14 -18.98 -32.80 5.28
N ILE A 15 -18.53 -33.42 6.37
CA ILE A 15 -18.27 -32.70 7.61
C ILE A 15 -17.13 -31.69 7.44
N VAL A 16 -16.09 -32.04 6.67
CA VAL A 16 -14.95 -31.16 6.43
C VAL A 16 -15.36 -29.90 5.67
N ILE A 17 -16.14 -30.02 4.59
CA ILE A 17 -16.60 -28.84 3.84
C ILE A 17 -17.54 -27.95 4.66
N VAL A 18 -18.33 -28.54 5.57
CA VAL A 18 -19.18 -27.77 6.49
C VAL A 18 -18.33 -26.96 7.47
N ILE A 19 -17.30 -27.56 8.05
CA ILE A 19 -16.38 -26.85 8.96
C ILE A 19 -15.64 -25.74 8.20
N LEU A 20 -15.09 -26.04 7.01
CA LEU A 20 -14.42 -25.04 6.17
C LEU A 20 -15.37 -23.90 5.76
N GLY A 21 -16.64 -24.20 5.50
CA GLY A 21 -17.66 -23.19 5.19
C GLY A 21 -17.89 -22.21 6.34
N ILE A 22 -17.98 -22.70 7.58
CA ILE A 22 -18.14 -21.85 8.77
C ILE A 22 -16.89 -20.99 9.00
N LEU A 23 -15.70 -21.59 8.89
CA LEU A 23 -14.44 -20.87 9.05
C LEU A 23 -14.27 -19.78 7.98
N ALA A 24 -14.61 -20.08 6.72
CA ALA A 24 -14.56 -19.09 5.65
C ALA A 24 -15.54 -17.92 5.90
N ALA A 25 -16.76 -18.21 6.36
CA ALA A 25 -17.77 -17.18 6.61
C ALA A 25 -17.33 -16.14 7.65
N VAL A 26 -16.54 -16.54 8.66
CA VAL A 26 -16.01 -15.61 9.67
C VAL A 26 -14.65 -15.02 9.31
N ALA A 27 -13.81 -15.76 8.56
CA ALA A 27 -12.46 -15.32 8.22
C ALA A 27 -12.43 -14.30 7.07
N VAL A 28 -13.28 -14.47 6.04
CA VAL A 28 -13.31 -13.59 4.87
C VAL A 28 -13.57 -12.12 5.21
N PRO A 29 -14.64 -11.74 5.97
CA PRO A 29 -14.88 -10.32 6.25
C PRO A 29 -13.71 -9.67 7.00
N ARG A 30 -13.14 -10.39 7.98
CA ARG A 30 -11.97 -9.91 8.72
C ARG A 30 -10.73 -9.77 7.84
N TYR A 31 -10.53 -10.67 6.89
CA TYR A 31 -9.40 -10.57 5.95
C TYR A 31 -9.52 -9.32 5.08
N LEU A 32 -10.71 -9.02 4.57
CA LEU A 32 -10.97 -7.80 3.78
C LEU A 32 -10.76 -6.53 4.60
N ASP A 33 -11.24 -6.49 5.85
CA ASP A 33 -11.01 -5.33 6.73
C ASP A 33 -9.50 -5.11 6.95
N LEU A 34 -8.74 -6.19 7.18
CA LEU A 34 -7.28 -6.11 7.37
C LEU A 34 -6.54 -5.65 6.12
N THR A 35 -6.97 -6.04 4.91
CA THR A 35 -6.33 -5.57 3.67
C THR A 35 -6.58 -4.08 3.48
N THR A 36 -7.79 -3.60 3.72
CA THR A 36 -8.10 -2.16 3.61
C THR A 36 -7.34 -1.31 4.64
N GLU A 37 -7.18 -1.80 5.87
CA GLU A 37 -6.38 -1.11 6.89
C GLU A 37 -4.88 -1.15 6.55
N ALA A 38 -4.38 -2.24 5.96
CA ALA A 38 -3.00 -2.33 5.50
C ALA A 38 -2.70 -1.35 4.35
N GLU A 39 -3.64 -1.18 3.42
CA GLU A 39 -3.56 -0.17 2.36
C GLU A 39 -3.55 1.24 2.94
N ARG A 40 -4.44 1.53 3.89
CA ARG A 40 -4.47 2.83 4.57
C ARG A 40 -3.17 3.13 5.32
N ALA A 41 -2.68 2.17 6.09
CA ALA A 41 -1.41 2.31 6.83
C ALA A 41 -0.22 2.52 5.89
N THR A 42 -0.26 1.89 4.71
CA THR A 42 0.73 2.11 3.65
C THR A 42 0.67 3.54 3.12
N CYS A 43 -0.53 4.04 2.81
CA CYS A 43 -0.73 5.42 2.36
C CYS A 43 -0.21 6.43 3.39
N ASP A 44 -0.52 6.23 4.67
CA ASP A 44 -0.05 7.11 5.77
C ASP A 44 1.49 7.03 5.92
N GLY A 45 2.08 5.84 5.75
CA GLY A 45 3.53 5.66 5.74
C GLY A 45 4.23 6.39 4.58
N ILE A 46 3.63 6.34 3.38
CA ILE A 46 4.11 7.09 2.21
C ILE A 46 4.01 8.59 2.47
N PHE A 47 2.91 9.08 3.04
CA PHE A 47 2.74 10.49 3.38
C PHE A 47 3.81 10.99 4.37
N GLY A 48 4.13 10.18 5.38
CA GLY A 48 5.24 10.48 6.29
C GLY A 48 6.60 10.57 5.59
N ALA A 49 6.86 9.66 4.64
CA ALA A 49 8.08 9.66 3.84
C ALA A 49 8.19 10.88 2.90
N LEU A 50 7.07 11.32 2.33
CA LEU A 50 7.02 12.54 1.49
C LEU A 50 7.36 13.78 2.30
N ASN A 51 6.75 13.96 3.47
CA ASN A 51 7.08 15.07 4.38
C ASN A 51 8.55 15.03 4.83
N SER A 52 9.08 13.83 5.10
CA SER A 52 10.47 13.68 5.53
C SER A 52 11.46 14.00 4.40
N THR A 53 11.15 13.61 3.16
CA THR A 53 11.95 13.96 1.98
C THR A 53 11.93 15.46 1.72
N ALA A 54 10.75 16.09 1.82
CA ALA A 54 10.61 17.53 1.69
C ALA A 54 11.43 18.30 2.74
N ALA A 55 11.39 17.85 4.00
CA ALA A 55 12.18 18.44 5.09
C ALA A 55 13.70 18.32 4.88
N ILE A 56 14.16 17.24 4.23
CA ILE A 56 15.57 17.08 3.89
C ILE A 56 15.95 17.97 2.71
N GLY A 57 15.10 18.08 1.68
CA GLY A 57 15.35 18.91 0.50
C GLY A 57 15.57 20.38 0.86
N ILE A 58 14.70 20.96 1.69
CA ILE A 58 14.86 22.36 2.15
C ILE A 58 16.11 22.60 3.00
N ALA A 59 16.68 21.55 3.61
CA ALA A 59 17.87 21.63 4.43
C ALA A 59 19.18 21.43 3.64
N ASP A 60 19.11 21.09 2.35
CA ASP A 60 20.29 20.88 1.51
C ASP A 60 20.94 22.23 1.12
N PRO A 61 22.17 22.53 1.58
CA PRO A 61 22.85 23.80 1.32
C PRO A 61 23.24 24.03 -0.15
N LEU A 62 23.03 23.06 -1.04
CA LEU A 62 23.27 23.19 -2.47
C LEU A 62 22.04 23.67 -3.27
N GLY A 63 20.92 23.98 -2.60
CA GLY A 63 19.71 24.48 -3.26
C GLY A 63 18.90 23.37 -3.97
N GLY A 64 18.92 22.16 -3.41
CA GLY A 64 18.00 21.08 -3.76
C GLY A 64 16.58 21.37 -3.24
N GLY A 65 15.96 22.43 -3.77
CA GLY A 65 14.68 22.98 -3.35
C GLY A 65 13.61 21.93 -3.09
N GLY A 66 13.21 21.78 -1.82
CA GLY A 66 12.17 20.91 -1.28
C GLY A 66 11.64 19.80 -2.20
N VAL A 67 10.34 19.62 -2.25
CA VAL A 67 9.69 18.69 -3.19
C VAL A 67 9.57 19.27 -4.61
N GLY A 68 9.90 20.55 -4.79
CA GLY A 68 9.84 21.28 -6.07
C GLY A 68 11.03 21.04 -7.01
N ASN A 69 12.15 20.49 -6.52
CA ASN A 69 13.34 20.11 -7.30
C ASN A 69 13.66 18.62 -7.18
N LEU A 70 12.64 17.79 -6.90
CA LEU A 70 12.71 16.40 -7.33
C LEU A 70 12.89 16.43 -8.85
N PRO A 71 13.83 15.66 -9.43
CA PRO A 71 13.91 15.54 -10.88
C PRO A 71 12.50 15.25 -11.39
N ASP A 72 12.10 15.93 -12.48
CA ASP A 72 10.98 15.59 -13.37
C ASP A 72 10.58 14.11 -13.20
N PRO A 73 9.28 13.73 -13.08
CA PRO A 73 8.74 12.40 -12.70
C PRO A 73 9.44 11.14 -13.24
N ALA A 74 10.38 11.26 -14.17
CA ALA A 74 11.39 10.28 -14.56
C ALA A 74 12.37 9.76 -13.46
N TYR A 75 12.47 10.34 -12.25
CA TYR A 75 13.27 9.75 -11.15
C TYR A 75 12.43 9.20 -9.98
N ILE A 76 11.20 8.78 -10.26
CA ILE A 76 10.61 7.66 -9.53
C ILE A 76 10.54 6.56 -10.59
N ASP A 77 11.51 5.64 -10.61
CA ASP A 77 11.38 4.46 -11.45
C ASP A 77 10.17 3.68 -10.95
N THR A 78 9.02 3.95 -11.57
CA THR A 78 7.74 3.28 -11.33
C THR A 78 7.85 1.77 -11.53
N ASN A 79 8.97 1.26 -12.09
CA ASN A 79 9.24 -0.17 -12.23
C ASN A 79 10.03 -0.78 -11.05
N THR A 80 10.53 0.02 -10.10
CA THR A 80 11.08 -0.47 -8.83
C THR A 80 10.03 -0.47 -7.71
N ILE A 81 8.83 0.03 -8.00
CA ILE A 81 7.67 -0.14 -7.14
C ILE A 81 6.99 -1.46 -7.54
N LYS A 82 6.97 -2.42 -6.61
CA LYS A 82 6.35 -3.75 -6.77
C LYS A 82 4.96 -3.61 -7.39
N ASP A 83 4.65 -4.46 -8.38
CA ASP A 83 3.40 -4.47 -9.13
C ASP A 83 2.19 -4.05 -8.27
N GLY A 84 1.71 -2.83 -8.49
CA GLY A 84 0.50 -2.31 -7.86
C GLY A 84 0.63 -1.00 -7.10
N TRP A 85 1.80 -0.37 -6.93
CA TRP A 85 1.84 0.96 -6.30
C TRP A 85 2.38 2.02 -7.25
N ALA A 86 1.79 3.21 -7.24
CA ALA A 86 2.17 4.35 -8.07
C ALA A 86 2.17 5.64 -7.24
N ILE A 87 3.16 6.49 -7.46
CA ILE A 87 3.24 7.83 -6.88
C ILE A 87 3.44 8.81 -8.03
N THR A 88 2.50 9.73 -8.22
CA THR A 88 2.50 10.71 -9.32
C THR A 88 2.49 12.10 -8.74
N SER A 89 3.47 12.94 -9.07
CA SER A 89 3.40 14.37 -8.73
C SER A 89 2.33 15.05 -9.60
N THR A 90 1.38 15.74 -8.96
CA THR A 90 0.36 16.58 -9.64
C THR A 90 0.59 18.07 -9.43
N GLY A 91 1.58 18.44 -8.61
CA GLY A 91 2.00 19.80 -8.33
C GLY A 91 3.34 19.80 -7.59
N THR A 92 3.84 20.98 -7.24
CA THR A 92 5.12 21.14 -6.51
C THR A 92 5.12 20.42 -5.16
N CYS A 93 3.94 20.23 -4.57
CA CYS A 93 3.76 19.58 -3.27
C CYS A 93 2.60 18.59 -3.19
N ASP A 94 1.91 18.37 -4.30
CA ASP A 94 0.78 17.46 -4.37
C ASP A 94 1.20 16.17 -5.04
N PHE A 95 0.91 15.06 -4.35
CA PHE A 95 1.22 13.72 -4.81
C PHE A 95 -0.05 12.89 -4.87
N VAL A 96 -0.20 12.17 -5.97
CA VAL A 96 -1.20 11.13 -6.13
C VAL A 96 -0.59 9.78 -5.81
N VAL A 97 -1.13 9.08 -4.82
CA VAL A 97 -0.65 7.74 -4.45
C VAL A 97 -1.74 6.70 -4.71
N GLU A 98 -1.37 5.66 -5.43
CA GLU A 98 -2.19 4.47 -5.70
C GLU A 98 -1.49 3.24 -5.10
N VAL A 99 -2.25 2.36 -4.44
CA VAL A 99 -1.80 1.12 -3.81
C VAL A 99 -2.76 0.01 -4.22
N GLY A 100 -2.26 -1.09 -4.77
CA GLY A 100 -3.08 -2.17 -5.33
C GLY A 100 -3.90 -1.77 -6.58
N GLY A 101 -3.69 -0.58 -7.15
CA GLY A 101 -4.57 0.00 -8.18
C GLY A 101 -5.73 0.84 -7.61
N GLU A 102 -5.76 1.05 -6.29
CA GLU A 102 -6.72 1.91 -5.61
C GLU A 102 -6.05 3.20 -5.13
N ALA A 103 -6.68 4.34 -5.38
CA ALA A 103 -6.18 5.63 -4.90
C ALA A 103 -6.29 5.70 -3.37
N CYS A 104 -5.24 6.21 -2.72
CA CYS A 104 -5.25 6.46 -1.29
C CYS A 104 -6.44 7.38 -0.92
N PRO A 105 -7.12 7.16 0.22
CA PRO A 105 -8.30 7.95 0.58
C PRO A 105 -7.98 9.41 0.92
N GLN A 106 -6.70 9.72 1.17
CA GLN A 106 -6.21 11.05 1.52
C GLN A 106 -5.72 11.85 0.30
N ASN A 107 -6.02 11.37 -0.90
CA ASN A 107 -5.50 11.94 -2.13
C ASN A 107 -6.22 13.24 -2.54
N PRO A 108 -5.52 14.25 -3.10
CA PRO A 108 -4.06 14.35 -3.23
C PRO A 108 -3.37 14.50 -1.87
N LEU A 109 -2.24 13.82 -1.71
CA LEU A 109 -1.37 13.96 -0.56
C LEU A 109 -0.54 15.25 -0.73
N THR A 110 -0.89 16.28 0.03
CA THR A 110 -0.18 17.56 0.03
C THR A 110 0.86 17.58 1.16
N VAL A 111 2.12 17.74 0.80
CA VAL A 111 3.20 17.96 1.77
C VAL A 111 2.94 19.27 2.53
N SER A 112 3.34 19.34 3.80
CA SER A 112 3.06 20.49 4.68
C SER A 112 3.44 21.83 4.04
N ASP A 113 2.57 22.83 4.14
CA ASP A 113 2.71 24.15 3.48
C ASP A 113 4.07 24.82 3.76
N ASN A 114 4.58 24.71 4.99
CA ASN A 114 5.88 25.26 5.38
C ASN A 114 7.09 24.55 4.72
N LEU A 115 6.90 23.37 4.15
CA LEU A 115 7.91 22.65 3.37
C LEU A 115 7.78 22.96 1.86
N CYS A 116 6.66 23.57 1.48
CA CYS A 116 6.25 23.81 0.11
C CYS A 116 6.50 25.24 -0.36
N ASP A 117 6.35 26.21 0.54
CA ASP A 117 6.64 27.61 0.26
C ASP A 117 8.14 27.93 0.26
N ASP A 118 8.96 27.07 0.88
CA ASP A 118 10.42 27.22 1.01
C ASP A 118 11.22 26.42 -0.05
N ALA A 119 10.55 25.77 -1.01
CA ALA A 119 11.14 24.92 -2.05
C ALA A 119 11.51 25.69 -3.34
#